data_AF-A0A0J8D605-F1
#
_entry.id   AF-A0A0J8D605-F1
#
_cell.length_a   1.000
_cell.length_b   1.000
_cell.length_c   1.000
_cell.angle_alpha   90.00
_cell.angle_beta   90.00
_cell.angle_gamma   90.00
#
_symmetry.space_group_name_H-M   'P 1'
#
loop_
_entity.id
_entity.type
_entity.pdbx_description
1 polymer ?
#
loop_
_entity_poly.entity_id
_entity_poly.type
_entity_poly.pdbx_seq_one_letter_code
_entity_poly.pdbx_strand_id
1 'polypeptide(L)'
;MALLTQFLITLIIAIVALVAYNFLKPFIFKKAIPNKWVILSLLIIAFFTPLLLPMLYSNIIGSSIFFILITLLALTFVDVLRIEKAEKNKPIVGKPKAKPNRSNKNPR
;
A
#
# COMPACT_ATOMS: atom_id res chain seq x y z
N MET A 1 6.52 -35.26 -4.91
CA MET A 1 6.20 -34.63 -6.21
C MET A 1 5.18 -33.50 -6.11
N ALA A 2 4.07 -33.66 -5.38
CA ALA A 2 3.00 -32.64 -5.30
C ALA A 2 3.39 -31.29 -4.65
N LEU A 3 4.31 -31.29 -3.67
CA LEU A 3 4.72 -30.04 -3.00
C LEU A 3 5.55 -29.11 -3.90
N LEU A 4 6.41 -29.68 -4.75
CA LEU A 4 7.26 -28.92 -5.68
C LEU A 4 6.41 -28.22 -6.74
N THR A 5 5.44 -28.93 -7.31
CA THR A 5 4.53 -28.36 -8.32
C THR A 5 3.65 -27.28 -7.71
N GLN A 6 3.13 -27.49 -6.49
CA GLN A 6 2.39 -26.46 -5.75
C GLN A 6 3.25 -25.20 -5.53
N PHE A 7 4.50 -25.37 -5.09
CA PHE A 7 5.42 -24.27 -4.86
C PHE A 7 5.70 -23.48 -6.15
N LEU A 8 5.99 -24.16 -7.26
CA LEU A 8 6.21 -23.51 -8.55
C LEU A 8 4.99 -22.72 -9.02
N ILE A 9 3.79 -23.27 -8.88
CA ILE A 9 2.53 -22.57 -9.21
C ILE A 9 2.38 -21.31 -8.36
N THR A 10 2.60 -21.39 -7.04
CA THR A 10 2.51 -20.22 -6.16
C THR A 10 3.55 -19.15 -6.50
N LEU A 11 4.75 -19.56 -6.90
CA LEU A 11 5.83 -18.65 -7.30
C LEU A 11 5.47 -17.92 -8.60
N ILE A 12 4.92 -18.62 -9.59
CA ILE A 12 4.44 -18.02 -10.83
C ILE A 12 3.32 -17.01 -10.54
N ILE A 13 2.35 -17.36 -9.69
CA ILE A 13 1.26 -16.45 -9.29
C ILE A 13 1.82 -15.19 -8.61
N ALA A 14 2.82 -15.34 -7.73
CA ALA A 14 3.46 -14.21 -7.06
C ALA A 14 4.16 -13.26 -8.06
N ILE A 15 4.86 -13.81 -9.06
CA ILE A 15 5.48 -13.02 -10.13
C ILE A 15 4.41 -12.26 -10.92
N VAL A 16 3.32 -12.94 -11.31
CA VAL A 16 2.20 -12.31 -12.03
C VAL A 16 1.58 -11.18 -11.20
N ALA A 17 1.37 -11.40 -9.90
CA ALA A 17 0.85 -10.38 -8.99
C ALA A 17 1.78 -9.16 -8.88
N LEU A 18 3.10 -9.38 -8.84
CA LEU A 18 4.10 -8.31 -8.84
C LEU A 18 4.08 -7.47 -10.12
N VAL A 19 4.01 -8.13 -11.28
CA VAL A 19 3.90 -7.45 -12.57
C VAL A 19 2.60 -6.63 -12.61
N ALA A 20 1.46 -7.23 -12.27
CA ALA A 20 0.19 -6.53 -12.18
C ALA A 20 0.25 -5.34 -11.22
N TYR A 21 0.87 -5.51 -10.05
CA TYR A 21 1.05 -4.45 -9.07
C TYR A 21 1.81 -3.25 -9.66
N ASN A 22 2.91 -3.49 -10.36
CA ASN A 22 3.68 -2.42 -10.97
C ASN A 22 2.87 -1.61 -11.99
N PHE A 23 1.95 -2.25 -12.73
CA PHE A 23 1.03 -1.56 -13.62
C PHE A 23 -0.06 -0.78 -12.86
N LEU A 24 -0.61 -1.33 -11.77
CA LEU A 24 -1.67 -0.67 -10.99
C LEU A 24 -1.14 0.45 -10.10
N LYS A 25 0.08 0.32 -9.57
CA LYS A 25 0.74 1.27 -8.65
C LYS A 25 0.60 2.74 -9.08
N PRO A 26 0.97 3.15 -10.30
CA PRO A 26 0.84 4.55 -10.72
C PRO A 26 -0.61 5.05 -10.66
N PHE A 27 -1.61 4.19 -10.90
CA PHE A 27 -3.02 4.57 -10.83
C PHE A 27 -3.49 4.74 -9.39
N ILE A 28 -3.07 3.84 -8.49
CA ILE A 28 -3.44 3.86 -7.07
C ILE A 28 -2.94 5.15 -6.40
N PHE A 29 -1.70 5.55 -6.70
CA PHE A 29 -1.07 6.72 -6.08
C PHE A 29 -1.21 8.03 -6.87
N LYS A 30 -1.91 8.03 -8.03
CA LYS A 30 -1.99 9.21 -8.91
C LYS A 30 -2.67 10.42 -8.27
N LYS A 31 -3.73 10.18 -7.48
CA LYS A 31 -4.65 11.24 -7.02
C LYS A 31 -4.52 11.54 -5.53
N ALA A 32 -4.29 10.53 -4.71
CA ALA A 32 -4.08 10.67 -3.27
C ALA A 32 -3.37 9.41 -2.73
N ILE A 33 -2.57 9.57 -1.68
CA ILE A 33 -2.04 8.43 -0.93
C ILE A 33 -3.22 7.85 -0.11
N PRO A 34 -3.58 6.57 -0.30
CA PRO A 34 -4.66 5.96 0.46
C PRO A 34 -4.30 5.87 1.95
N ASN A 35 -5.29 6.06 2.82
CA ASN A 35 -5.09 5.99 4.27
C ASN A 35 -4.70 4.56 4.69
N LYS A 36 -3.56 4.41 5.39
CA LYS A 36 -3.06 3.11 5.85
C LYS A 36 -4.08 2.28 6.63
N TRP A 37 -4.93 2.94 7.41
CA TRP A 37 -5.91 2.25 8.26
C TRP A 37 -7.02 1.60 7.44
N VAL A 38 -7.37 2.22 6.32
CA VAL A 38 -8.36 1.68 5.38
C VAL A 38 -7.80 0.42 4.71
N ILE A 39 -6.56 0.49 4.21
CA ILE A 39 -5.92 -0.65 3.56
C ILE A 39 -5.69 -1.79 4.55
N LEU A 40 -5.23 -1.48 5.77
CA LEU A 40 -5.05 -2.47 6.84
C LEU A 40 -6.37 -3.19 7.16
N SER A 41 -7.46 -2.44 7.36
CA SER A 41 -8.78 -3.01 7.65
C SER A 41 -9.22 -3.97 6.54
N LEU A 42 -9.05 -3.54 5.28
CA LEU A 42 -9.42 -4.32 4.11
C LEU A 42 -8.55 -5.58 3.97
N LEU A 43 -7.28 -5.51 4.38
CA LEU A 43 -6.35 -6.65 4.43
C LEU A 43 -6.76 -7.67 5.50
N ILE A 44 -7.14 -7.20 6.69
CA ILE A 44 -7.64 -8.05 7.77
C ILE A 44 -8.92 -8.75 7.33
N ILE A 45 -9.88 -8.02 6.76
CA ILE A 45 -11.13 -8.59 6.25
C ILE A 45 -10.81 -9.65 5.19
N ALA A 46 -10.00 -9.32 4.20
CA ALA A 46 -9.58 -10.26 3.15
C ALA A 46 -8.88 -11.50 3.72
N PHE A 47 -8.10 -11.36 4.78
CA PHE A 47 -7.43 -12.51 5.41
C PHE A 47 -8.42 -13.49 6.06
N PHE A 48 -9.52 -12.99 6.62
CA PHE A 48 -10.54 -13.85 7.25
C PHE A 48 -11.63 -14.33 6.29
N THR A 49 -11.78 -13.73 5.11
CA THR A 49 -12.78 -14.15 4.11
C THR A 49 -12.73 -15.65 3.74
N PRO A 50 -11.57 -16.30 3.58
CA PRO A 50 -11.49 -17.74 3.32
C PRO A 50 -12.10 -18.62 4.40
N LEU A 51 -12.05 -18.17 5.66
CA LEU A 51 -12.63 -18.90 6.78
C LEU A 51 -14.17 -18.80 6.78
N LEU A 52 -14.69 -17.63 6.38
CA LEU A 52 -16.13 -17.34 6.41
C LEU A 52 -16.86 -17.88 5.17
N LEU A 53 -16.20 -17.90 4.01
CA LEU A 53 -16.81 -18.20 2.71
C LEU A 53 -15.98 -19.23 1.92
N PRO A 54 -15.75 -20.45 2.44
CA PRO A 54 -14.84 -21.43 1.83
C PRO A 54 -15.24 -21.84 0.40
N MET A 55 -16.53 -21.72 0.06
CA MET A 55 -17.04 -22.02 -1.30
C MET A 55 -16.41 -21.14 -2.39
N LEU A 56 -16.01 -19.90 -2.06
CA LEU A 56 -15.34 -19.01 -3.02
C LEU A 56 -13.89 -19.44 -3.33
N TYR A 57 -13.35 -20.36 -2.53
CA TYR A 57 -11.96 -20.82 -2.55
C TYR A 57 -11.81 -22.28 -2.96
N SER A 58 -12.92 -22.99 -3.19
CA SER A 58 -12.87 -24.41 -3.55
C SER A 58 -12.24 -24.63 -4.92
N ASN A 59 -12.31 -23.64 -5.80
CA ASN A 59 -11.79 -23.71 -7.16
C ASN A 59 -10.42 -23.05 -7.24
N ILE A 60 -9.48 -23.70 -7.96
CA ILE A 60 -8.10 -23.22 -8.11
C ILE A 60 -8.03 -21.81 -8.71
N ILE A 61 -8.98 -21.46 -9.58
CA ILE A 61 -9.08 -20.14 -10.20
C ILE A 61 -9.49 -19.10 -9.15
N GLY A 62 -10.49 -19.41 -8.32
CA GLY A 62 -10.97 -18.51 -7.26
C GLY A 62 -9.90 -18.27 -6.20
N SER A 63 -9.22 -19.33 -5.75
CA SER A 63 -8.11 -19.22 -4.81
C SER A 63 -6.95 -18.40 -5.40
N SER A 64 -6.63 -18.57 -6.68
CA SER A 64 -5.56 -17.84 -7.35
C SER A 64 -5.87 -16.34 -7.48
N ILE A 65 -7.08 -15.99 -7.90
CA ILE A 65 -7.53 -14.60 -8.00
C ILE A 65 -7.46 -13.92 -6.64
N PHE A 66 -7.93 -14.60 -5.60
CA PHE A 66 -7.91 -14.05 -4.25
C PHE A 66 -6.50 -13.86 -3.71
N PHE A 67 -5.60 -14.81 -3.98
CA PHE A 67 -4.20 -14.71 -3.61
C PHE A 67 -3.54 -13.50 -4.27
N ILE A 68 -3.82 -13.26 -5.55
CA ILE A 68 -3.38 -12.05 -6.27
C ILE A 68 -3.93 -10.81 -5.59
N LEU A 69 -5.23 -10.78 -5.26
CA LEU A 69 -5.87 -9.63 -4.60
C LEU A 69 -5.23 -9.32 -3.24
N ILE A 70 -5.03 -10.33 -2.38
CA ILE A 70 -4.33 -10.15 -1.10
C ILE A 70 -2.92 -9.62 -1.31
N THR A 71 -2.19 -10.19 -2.28
CA THR A 71 -0.80 -9.80 -2.56
C THR A 71 -0.74 -8.33 -3.02
N LEU A 72 -1.65 -7.92 -3.90
CA LEU A 72 -1.79 -6.51 -4.31
C LEU A 72 -2.08 -5.61 -3.12
N LEU A 73 -3.02 -6.00 -2.25
CA LEU A 73 -3.35 -5.23 -1.05
C LEU A 73 -2.15 -5.10 -0.10
N ALA A 74 -1.42 -6.19 0.13
CA ALA A 74 -0.23 -6.21 0.97
C ALA A 74 0.88 -5.30 0.41
N LEU A 75 1.13 -5.38 -0.90
CA LEU A 75 2.09 -4.51 -1.59
C LEU A 75 1.68 -3.03 -1.47
N THR A 76 0.40 -2.70 -1.67
CA THR A 76 -0.08 -1.32 -1.47
C THR A 76 0.16 -0.83 -0.05
N PHE A 77 -0.11 -1.67 0.95
CA PHE A 77 0.07 -1.32 2.36
C PHE A 77 1.54 -1.03 2.69
N VAL A 78 2.46 -1.87 2.21
CA VAL A 78 3.90 -1.69 2.39
C VAL A 78 4.38 -0.38 1.73
N ASP A 79 3.92 -0.09 0.51
CA ASP A 79 4.29 1.16 -0.17
C ASP A 79 3.74 2.39 0.57
N VAL A 80 2.50 2.34 1.09
CA VAL A 80 1.94 3.44 1.90
C VAL A 80 2.77 3.68 3.16
N LEU A 81 3.16 2.62 3.88
CA LEU A 81 4.03 2.75 5.06
C LEU A 81 5.39 3.34 4.70
N ARG A 82 5.97 2.95 3.56
CA ARG A 82 7.23 3.49 3.07
C ARG A 82 7.11 4.98 2.74
N ILE A 83 6.03 5.39 2.09
CA ILE A 83 5.75 6.79 1.76
C ILE A 83 5.58 7.61 3.05
N GLU A 84 4.72 7.18 3.98
CA GLU A 84 4.53 7.89 5.26
C GLU A 84 5.84 8.05 6.04
N LYS A 85 6.69 7.00 6.07
CA LYS A 85 8.00 7.07 6.73
C LYS A 85 8.92 8.08 6.04
N ALA A 86 8.92 8.13 4.72
CA ALA A 86 9.69 9.10 3.96
C ALA A 86 9.21 10.54 4.23
N GLU A 87 7.90 10.76 4.36
CA GLU A 87 7.34 12.07 4.68
C GLU A 87 7.67 12.56 6.08
N LYS A 88 7.64 11.66 7.07
CA LYS A 88 8.04 11.99 8.45
C LYS A 88 9.51 12.35 8.57
N ASN A 89 10.36 11.78 7.72
CA ASN A 89 11.80 12.03 7.69
C ASN A 89 12.19 13.22 6.79
N LYS A 90 11.23 13.93 6.17
CA LYS A 90 11.55 15.13 5.38
C LYS A 90 12.17 16.17 6.31
N PRO A 91 13.36 16.72 5.98
CA PRO A 91 13.94 17.78 6.78
C PRO A 91 12.95 18.93 6.87
N ILE A 92 12.79 19.49 8.08
CA ILE A 92 12.01 20.70 8.29
C ILE A 92 12.77 21.80 7.56
N VAL A 93 12.40 22.06 6.31
CA VAL A 93 12.90 23.21 5.57
C VAL A 93 12.42 24.42 6.34
N GLY A 94 13.34 25.05 7.08
CA GLY A 94 13.06 26.27 7.81
C GLY A 94 12.53 27.28 6.80
N LYS A 95 11.23 27.57 6.86
CA LYS A 95 10.68 28.69 6.10
C LYS A 95 11.50 29.92 6.52
N PRO A 96 11.95 30.75 5.57
CA PRO A 96 12.67 31.97 5.92
C PRO A 96 11.79 32.73 6.91
N LYS A 97 12.33 33.00 8.11
CA LYS A 97 11.59 33.77 9.12
C LYS A 97 11.19 35.10 8.47
N ALA A 98 9.94 35.50 8.66
CA ALA A 98 9.48 36.80 8.19
C ALA A 98 10.42 37.89 8.72
N LYS A 99 10.78 38.85 7.86
CA LYS A 99 11.60 40.00 8.27
C LYS A 99 10.91 40.66 9.47
N PRO A 100 11.59 40.85 10.61
CA PRO A 100 10.99 41.53 11.74
C PRO A 100 10.53 42.92 11.31
N ASN A 101 9.27 43.24 11.61
CA ASN A 101 8.71 44.53 11.24
C ASN A 101 9.45 45.60 12.06
N ARG A 102 10.14 46.52 11.39
CA ARG A 102 10.95 47.54 12.06
C ARG A 102 9.98 48.47 12.80
N SER A 103 10.02 48.46 14.13
CA SER A 103 9.24 49.38 14.97
C SER A 103 9.60 50.82 14.59
N ASN A 104 8.76 51.48 13.80
CA ASN A 104 8.91 52.89 13.47
C ASN A 104 8.47 53.73 14.68
N LYS A 105 9.34 53.88 15.68
CA LYS A 105 9.14 54.85 16.76
C LYS A 105 9.59 56.21 16.23
N ASN A 106 8.64 57.01 15.78
CA ASN A 106 8.84 58.44 15.57
C ASN A 106 8.74 59.13 16.94
N PRO A 107 9.82 59.69 17.51
CA PRO A 107 9.70 60.51 18.70
C PRO A 107 9.15 61.87 18.24
N ARG A 108 7.93 62.19 18.65
CA ARG A 108 7.43 63.57 18.68
C ARG A 108 7.76 64.16 20.05
#